data_AF-A0A7Y8HAM8-F1
#
_entry.id   AF-A0A7Y8HAM8-F1
#
_cell.length_a   1.000
_cell.length_b   1.000
_cell.length_c   1.000
_cell.angle_alpha   90.00
_cell.angle_beta   90.00
_cell.angle_gamma   90.00
#
_symmetry.space_group_name_H-M   'P 1'
#
loop_
_entity.id
_entity.type
_entity.pdbx_description
1 polymer ?
#
loop_
_entity_poly.entity_id
_entity_poly.type
_entity_poly.pdbx_seq_one_letter_code
_entity_poly.pdbx_strand_id
1 'polypeptide(L)'
;MNIDGSGNRVNAMTFGPRKAIVVAGVNKIVPDLESAIRRIKEIAVPMNCKRLNYSPPCMAAGKCVDCRVPQRACRITSIIEWRPPFFSDYLVILVGENLGF
;
A
#
# COMPACT_ATOMS: atom_id res chain seq x y z
N MET A 1 -0.52 -5.73 4.25
CA MET A 1 -0.15 -4.34 4.61
C MET A 1 -0.50 -3.40 3.46
N ASN A 2 -0.95 -2.20 3.76
CA ASN A 2 -1.18 -1.14 2.76
C ASN A 2 -0.54 0.17 3.21
N ILE A 3 -0.02 0.96 2.26
CA ILE A 3 0.53 2.29 2.53
C ILE A 3 -0.13 3.31 1.60
N ASP A 4 -0.50 4.45 2.17
CA ASP A 4 -1.24 5.49 1.47
C ASP A 4 -0.69 6.90 1.71
N GLY A 5 -1.02 7.80 0.78
CA GLY A 5 -0.69 9.22 0.89
C GLY A 5 -1.80 9.97 1.64
N SER A 6 -3.04 9.86 1.18
CA SER A 6 -4.21 10.53 1.76
C SER A 6 -5.00 9.66 2.75
N GLY A 7 -4.72 8.35 2.79
CA GLY A 7 -5.39 7.42 3.69
C GLY A 7 -6.75 6.94 3.17
N ASN A 8 -7.15 7.29 1.95
CA ASN A 8 -8.46 6.92 1.41
C ASN A 8 -8.66 5.40 1.35
N ARG A 9 -7.64 4.62 0.94
CA ARG A 9 -7.72 3.16 0.90
C ARG A 9 -7.61 2.55 2.28
N VAL A 10 -6.71 3.08 3.12
CA VAL A 10 -6.54 2.60 4.50
C VAL A 10 -7.82 2.78 5.30
N ASN A 11 -8.48 3.93 5.23
CA ASN A 11 -9.70 4.19 5.98
C ASN A 11 -10.86 3.29 5.52
N ALA A 12 -11.02 3.11 4.21
CA ALA A 12 -12.01 2.17 3.66
C ALA A 12 -11.77 0.72 4.10
N MET A 13 -10.53 0.41 4.49
CA MET A 13 -10.12 -0.90 4.95
C MET A 13 -10.19 -1.07 6.48
N THR A 14 -10.27 0.00 7.26
CA THR A 14 -10.34 -0.10 8.73
C THR A 14 -11.77 0.05 9.25
N PHE A 15 -12.41 1.17 8.93
CA PHE A 15 -13.80 1.46 9.25
C PHE A 15 -14.47 2.03 8.00
N GLY A 16 -14.79 1.14 7.08
CA GLY A 16 -15.23 1.50 5.75
C GLY A 16 -16.60 0.92 5.40
N PRO A 17 -16.83 0.52 4.14
CA PRO A 17 -18.11 -0.02 3.71
C PRO A 17 -18.44 -1.31 4.48
N ARG A 18 -19.70 -1.75 4.34
CA ARG A 18 -20.17 -3.03 4.91
C ARG A 18 -19.31 -4.24 4.48
N LYS A 19 -18.68 -4.16 3.31
CA LYS A 19 -17.76 -5.19 2.81
C LYS A 19 -16.62 -4.56 2.04
N ALA A 20 -15.39 -4.87 2.43
CA ALA A 20 -14.17 -4.54 1.71
C ALA A 20 -13.69 -5.77 0.94
N ILE A 21 -13.44 -5.61 -0.36
CA ILE A 21 -12.88 -6.65 -1.23
C ILE A 21 -11.50 -6.21 -1.67
N VAL A 22 -10.48 -6.95 -1.27
CA VAL A 22 -9.08 -6.70 -1.64
C VAL A 22 -8.68 -7.73 -2.67
N VAL A 23 -8.36 -7.27 -3.88
CA VAL A 23 -7.83 -8.10 -4.96
C VAL A 23 -6.34 -7.79 -5.12
N ALA A 24 -5.49 -8.81 -5.00
CA ALA A 24 -4.04 -8.66 -5.07
C ALA A 24 -3.40 -9.80 -5.87
N GLY A 25 -2.38 -9.48 -6.65
CA GLY A 25 -1.57 -10.48 -7.34
C GLY A 25 -0.54 -11.13 -6.43
N VAL A 26 -0.07 -12.32 -6.80
CA VAL A 26 0.97 -13.07 -6.07
C VAL A 26 2.29 -12.30 -5.92
N ASN A 27 2.56 -11.32 -6.81
CA ASN A 27 3.71 -10.41 -6.71
C ASN A 27 3.73 -9.54 -5.44
N LYS A 28 2.70 -9.59 -4.59
CA LYS A 28 2.60 -8.84 -3.33
C LYS A 28 2.87 -9.69 -2.08
N ILE A 29 3.09 -11.00 -2.23
CA ILE A 29 3.44 -11.91 -1.14
C ILE A 29 4.95 -11.80 -0.88
N VAL A 30 5.31 -11.62 0.39
CA VAL A 30 6.69 -11.43 0.87
C VAL A 30 6.83 -12.12 2.22
N PRO A 31 8.06 -12.53 2.63
CA PRO A 31 8.26 -13.37 3.80
C PRO A 31 7.95 -12.68 5.13
N ASP A 32 8.10 -11.36 5.22
CA ASP A 32 8.00 -10.61 6.48
C ASP A 32 7.60 -9.13 6.27
N LEU A 33 7.37 -8.43 7.38
CA LEU A 33 6.96 -7.03 7.39
C LEU A 33 8.03 -6.07 6.85
N GLU A 34 9.31 -6.35 7.13
CA GLU A 34 10.42 -5.50 6.65
C GLU A 34 10.52 -5.60 5.13
N SER A 35 10.47 -6.82 4.59
CA SER A 35 10.39 -7.13 3.17
C SER A 35 9.17 -6.46 2.52
N ALA A 36 8.02 -6.45 3.20
CA ALA A 36 6.83 -5.73 2.72
C ALA A 36 7.04 -4.21 2.65
N ILE A 37 7.64 -3.61 3.68
CA ILE A 37 7.91 -2.17 3.72
C ILE A 37 8.89 -1.81 2.62
N ARG A 38 9.95 -2.60 2.44
CA ARG A 38 10.96 -2.42 1.41
C ARG A 38 10.35 -2.48 0.01
N ARG A 39 9.59 -3.55 -0.28
CA ARG A 39 8.85 -3.69 -1.54
C ARG A 39 7.95 -2.48 -1.82
N ILE A 40 7.21 -2.00 -0.82
CA ILE A 40 6.34 -0.83 -1.04
C ILE A 40 7.16 0.42 -1.31
N LYS A 41 8.22 0.69 -0.55
CA LYS A 41 9.04 1.90 -0.67
C LYS A 41 9.90 1.94 -1.93
N GLU A 42 10.35 0.79 -2.43
CA GLU A 42 11.28 0.69 -3.57
C GLU A 42 10.57 0.40 -4.90
N ILE A 43 9.43 -0.29 -4.86
CA ILE A 43 8.73 -0.73 -6.07
C ILE A 43 7.41 0.03 -6.20
N ALA A 44 6.50 -0.13 -5.23
CA ALA A 44 5.13 0.35 -5.40
C ALA A 44 4.99 1.88 -5.32
N VAL A 45 5.64 2.53 -4.36
CA VAL A 45 5.57 3.98 -4.18
C VAL A 45 6.20 4.70 -5.38
N PRO A 46 7.40 4.34 -5.87
CA PRO A 46 7.96 4.99 -7.04
C PRO A 46 7.09 4.86 -8.29
N MET A 47 6.57 3.66 -8.58
CA MET A 47 5.66 3.46 -9.71
C MET A 47 4.36 4.24 -9.57
N ASN A 48 3.81 4.32 -8.35
CA ASN A 48 2.60 5.11 -8.11
C ASN A 48 2.86 6.62 -8.24
N CYS A 49 4.00 7.12 -7.74
CA CYS A 49 4.41 8.51 -7.91
C CYS A 49 4.57 8.85 -9.39
N LYS A 50 5.22 7.97 -10.18
CA LYS A 50 5.31 8.13 -11.64
C LYS A 50 3.94 8.21 -12.29
N ARG A 51 3.02 7.30 -11.95
CA ARG A 51 1.63 7.30 -12.45
C ARG A 51 0.86 8.59 -12.11
N LEU A 52 1.14 9.19 -10.96
CA LEU A 52 0.49 10.41 -10.47
C LEU A 52 1.27 11.70 -10.82
N ASN A 53 2.35 11.62 -11.60
CA ASN A 53 3.25 12.74 -11.90
C ASN A 53 3.79 13.45 -10.63
N TYR A 54 4.06 12.69 -9.58
CA TYR A 54 4.71 13.19 -8.36
C TYR A 54 6.23 13.00 -8.46
N SER A 55 6.97 13.98 -7.94
CA SER A 55 8.43 13.99 -7.95
C SER A 55 9.03 14.13 -6.54
N PRO A 56 8.71 13.22 -5.58
CA PRO A 56 9.35 13.26 -4.28
C PRO A 56 10.85 12.90 -4.40
N PRO A 57 11.71 13.35 -3.47
CA PRO A 57 13.16 13.13 -3.53
C PRO A 57 13.58 11.65 -3.70
N CYS A 58 12.78 10.70 -3.20
CA CYS A 58 13.06 9.27 -3.33
C CYS A 58 13.01 8.75 -4.77
N MET A 59 12.30 9.44 -5.68
CA MET A 59 12.29 9.10 -7.11
C MET A 59 13.65 9.40 -7.75
N ALA A 60 14.21 10.58 -7.48
CA ALA A 60 15.50 10.99 -8.00
C ALA A 60 16.65 10.20 -7.36
N ALA A 61 16.53 9.87 -6.06
CA ALA A 61 17.55 9.10 -5.35
C ALA A 61 17.55 7.60 -5.70
N GLY A 62 16.51 7.08 -6.37
CA GLY A 62 16.36 5.65 -6.67
C GLY A 62 16.13 4.76 -5.44
N LYS A 63 15.99 5.36 -4.25
CA LYS A 63 15.79 4.66 -2.98
C LYS A 63 14.99 5.53 -2.01
N CYS A 64 14.42 4.90 -0.98
CA CYS A 64 13.76 5.65 0.08
C CYS A 64 14.78 6.49 0.86
N VAL A 65 14.51 7.79 0.99
CA VAL A 65 15.33 8.75 1.75
C VAL A 65 14.57 9.32 2.95
N ASP A 66 13.49 8.65 3.37
CA ASP A 66 12.52 9.14 4.37
C ASP A 66 12.13 10.62 4.20
N CYS A 67 11.80 11.00 2.97
CA CYS A 67 11.51 12.38 2.63
C CYS A 67 10.30 12.94 3.39
N ARG A 68 10.37 14.20 3.81
CA ARG A 68 9.27 14.95 4.44
C ARG A 68 8.81 16.09 3.56
N VAL A 69 8.20 15.75 2.42
CA VAL A 69 7.72 16.71 1.42
C VAL A 69 6.21 16.62 1.23
N PRO A 70 5.54 17.69 0.77
CA PRO A 70 4.11 17.66 0.46
C PRO A 70 3.71 16.49 -0.47
N GLN A 71 4.55 16.17 -1.46
CA GLN A 71 4.31 15.09 -2.42
C GLN A 71 4.65 13.67 -1.90
N ARG A 72 4.93 13.48 -0.59
CA ARG A 72 5.18 12.15 -0.01
C ARG A 72 3.91 11.29 -0.15
N ALA A 73 4.00 10.20 -0.92
CA ALA A 73 2.89 9.26 -1.14
C ALA A 73 2.83 8.11 -0.12
N CYS A 74 3.83 7.95 0.75
CA CYS A 74 3.92 6.89 1.75
C CYS A 74 3.83 7.45 3.18
N ARG A 75 2.64 7.93 3.56
CA ARG A 75 2.41 8.63 4.84
C ARG A 75 1.74 7.74 5.88
N ILE A 76 0.74 6.98 5.46
CA ILE A 76 -0.14 6.23 6.36
C ILE A 76 0.08 4.76 6.08
N THR A 77 0.59 4.02 7.07
CA THR A 77 0.80 2.58 7.00
C THR A 77 -0.28 1.88 7.81
N SER A 78 -0.91 0.86 7.21
CA SER A 78 -1.88 0.01 7.89
C SER A 78 -1.50 -1.45 7.77
N ILE A 79 -1.52 -2.10 8.93
CA ILE A 79 -1.34 -3.53 9.11
C ILE A 79 -2.64 -4.03 9.74
N ILE A 80 -3.29 -4.97 9.08
CA ILE A 80 -4.50 -5.61 9.58
C ILE A 80 -4.06 -6.98 10.08
N GLU A 81 -3.96 -7.12 11.40
CA GLU A 81 -3.56 -8.37 12.04
C GLU A 81 -4.71 -9.38 12.07
N TRP A 82 -5.95 -8.91 12.15
CA TRP A 82 -7.14 -9.75 12.18
C TRP A 82 -8.33 -9.13 11.47
N ARG A 83 -9.29 -9.96 11.05
CA ARG A 83 -10.53 -9.50 10.43
C ARG A 83 -11.35 -8.63 11.42
N PRO A 84 -11.70 -7.38 11.08
CA PRO A 84 -12.57 -6.56 11.93
C PRO A 84 -13.92 -7.27 12.17
N PRO A 85 -14.36 -7.43 13.43
CA PRO A 85 -15.46 -8.34 13.74
C PRO A 85 -16.87 -7.76 13.57
N PHE A 86 -17.05 -6.43 13.56
CA PHE A 86 -18.37 -5.83 13.79
C PHE A 86 -19.00 -5.12 12.58
N PHE A 87 -18.26 -4.27 11.87
CA PHE A 87 -18.88 -3.29 10.94
C PHE A 87 -18.50 -3.45 9.46
N SER A 88 -17.39 -4.14 9.18
CA SER A 88 -16.88 -4.32 7.82
C SER A 88 -16.47 -5.77 7.61
N ASP A 89 -17.21 -6.47 6.74
CA ASP A 89 -16.78 -7.77 6.23
C ASP A 89 -15.56 -7.61 5.31
N TYR A 90 -14.78 -8.68 5.19
CA TYR A 90 -13.48 -8.65 4.53
C TYR A 90 -13.28 -9.88 3.66
N LEU A 91 -13.05 -9.65 2.38
CA LEU A 91 -12.70 -10.69 1.42
C LEU A 91 -11.37 -10.34 0.76
N VAL A 92 -10.40 -11.25 0.87
CA VAL A 92 -9.11 -11.14 0.16
C VAL A 92 -9.09 -12.18 -0.95
N ILE A 93 -8.89 -11.73 -2.18
CA ILE A 93 -8.74 -12.57 -3.36
C ILE A 93 -7.29 -12.45 -3.83
N LEU A 94 -6.55 -13.55 -3.75
CA LEU A 94 -5.21 -13.65 -4.32
C LEU A 94 -5.30 -14.24 -5.73
N VAL A 95 -4.85 -13.45 -6.70
CA VAL A 95 -4.79 -13.85 -8.11
C VAL A 95 -3.41 -14.42 -8.38
N GLY A 96 -3.34 -15.60 -9.00
CA GLY A 96 -2.12 -16.34 -9.33
C GLY A 96 -1.17 -15.65 -10.33
N GLU A 97 -1.41 -14.39 -10.66
CA GLU A 97 -0.69 -13.62 -11.66
C GLU A 97 -0.07 -12.34 -11.05
N ASN A 98 0.87 -11.74 -11.77
CA ASN A 98 1.46 -10.47 -11.39
C ASN A 98 0.49 -9.32 -11.72
N LEU A 99 -0.11 -8.71 -10.68
CA LEU A 99 -1.05 -7.60 -10.85
C LEU A 99 -0.46 -6.29 -10.33
N GLY A 100 -0.58 -5.23 -11.12
CA GLY A 100 -0.09 -3.89 -10.77
C GLY A 100 1.39 -3.88 -10.41
N PHE A 101 1.75 -3.04 -9.45
CA PHE A 101 3.11 -2.87 -8.95
C PHE A 101 3.24 -3.23 -7.47
#